data_AF-A0A8H7K611-F1
#
_entry.id   AF-A0A8H7K611-F1
#
_cell.length_a   1.000
_cell.length_b   1.000
_cell.length_c   1.000
_cell.angle_alpha   90.00
_cell.angle_beta   90.00
_cell.angle_gamma   90.00
#
_symmetry.space_group_name_H-M   'P 1'
#
loop_
_entity.id
_entity.type
_entity.pdbx_description
1 polymer ?
#
loop_
_entity_poly.entity_id
_entity_poly.type
_entity_poly.pdbx_seq_one_letter_code
_entity_poly.pdbx_strand_id
1 'polypeptide(L)'
;MEPSTRQPDVVMDTLYNEGFLALEDPSVGEAVSELERNGFPFWSEEGLDFVARHIINEPYIRDTLRSWFKERCVLVHCLRYQAYPGVDICFRRGGPRAGRRRFMIHLLPKQARAGYYSGSHLHELPTEETEYLFYKVSHEAIEEQGLQAKVVNFEHGGR
;
A
#
# COMPACT_ATOMS: atom_id res chain seq x y z
N MET A 1 -11.11 4.71 16.91
CA MET A 1 -10.59 5.38 15.70
C MET A 1 -10.77 6.88 15.90
N GLU A 2 -9.67 7.62 15.99
CA GLU A 2 -9.72 9.08 16.07
C GLU A 2 -10.32 9.62 14.74
N PRO A 3 -11.38 10.44 14.76
CA PRO A 3 -12.04 10.97 13.56
C PRO A 3 -11.12 11.80 12.65
N SER A 4 -9.95 12.22 13.16
CA SER A 4 -9.02 13.16 12.53
C SER A 4 -8.23 12.60 11.35
N THR A 5 -7.96 11.29 11.32
CA THR A 5 -7.11 10.66 10.28
C THR A 5 -7.79 10.44 8.94
N ARG A 6 -9.08 10.77 8.81
CA ARG A 6 -9.83 10.70 7.54
C ARG A 6 -10.02 12.06 6.87
N GLN A 7 -9.55 13.15 7.46
CA GLN A 7 -9.62 14.46 6.82
C GLN A 7 -8.65 14.51 5.62
N PRO A 8 -9.09 14.98 4.43
CA PRO A 8 -8.26 14.95 3.23
C PRO A 8 -6.89 15.61 3.39
N ASP A 9 -6.82 16.76 4.08
CA ASP A 9 -5.56 17.48 4.30
C ASP A 9 -4.59 16.66 5.16
N VAL A 10 -5.09 16.06 6.26
CA VAL A 10 -4.30 15.18 7.13
C VAL A 10 -3.80 13.96 6.37
N VAL A 11 -4.65 13.34 5.54
CA VAL A 11 -4.27 12.18 4.71
C VAL A 11 -3.16 12.55 3.73
N MET A 12 -3.31 13.67 3.03
CA MET A 12 -2.32 14.13 2.06
C MET A 12 -1.00 14.49 2.75
N ASP A 13 -1.05 15.19 3.88
CA ASP A 13 0.14 15.54 4.67
C ASP A 13 0.87 14.29 5.17
N THR A 14 0.16 13.28 5.66
CA THR A 14 0.77 12.00 6.04
C THR A 14 1.42 11.32 4.84
N LEU A 15 0.75 11.25 3.69
CA LEU A 15 1.32 10.64 2.49
C LEU A 15 2.55 11.41 1.97
N TYR A 16 2.57 12.74 2.05
CA TYR A 16 3.72 13.53 1.62
C TYR A 16 4.93 13.37 2.54
N ASN A 17 4.70 13.30 3.85
CA ASN A 17 5.77 13.27 4.83
C ASN A 17 6.23 11.84 5.14
N GLU A 18 5.30 10.90 5.35
CA GLU A 18 5.61 9.51 5.71
C GLU A 18 5.73 8.59 4.49
N GLY A 19 5.10 8.93 3.36
CA GLY A 19 5.13 8.10 2.14
C GLY A 19 4.14 6.94 2.13
N PHE A 20 3.43 6.71 3.24
CA PHE A 20 2.39 5.72 3.37
C PHE A 20 1.32 6.16 4.37
N LEU A 21 0.15 5.55 4.28
CA LEU A 21 -0.89 5.62 5.29
C LEU A 21 -1.39 4.21 5.51
N ALA A 22 -1.48 3.78 6.77
CA ALA A 22 -1.98 2.47 7.15
C ALA A 22 -3.25 2.64 7.99
N LEU A 23 -4.32 1.95 7.58
CA LEU A 23 -5.63 2.03 8.22
C LEU A 23 -6.12 0.64 8.60
N GLU A 24 -6.47 0.47 9.87
CA GLU A 24 -7.24 -0.69 10.32
C GLU A 24 -8.61 -0.68 9.65
N ASP A 25 -8.99 -1.78 9.01
CA ASP A 25 -10.28 -1.94 8.35
C ASP A 25 -10.78 -3.38 8.49
N PRO A 26 -11.58 -3.66 9.54
CA PRO A 26 -12.18 -4.96 9.77
C PRO A 26 -13.01 -5.47 8.58
N SER A 27 -13.64 -4.56 7.82
CA SER A 27 -14.46 -4.97 6.67
C SER A 27 -13.62 -5.53 5.52
N VAL A 28 -12.41 -4.99 5.33
CA VAL A 28 -11.42 -5.54 4.39
C VAL A 28 -10.92 -6.89 4.88
N GLY A 29 -10.58 -7.02 6.16
CA GLY A 29 -10.11 -8.29 6.70
C GLY A 29 -11.14 -9.41 6.57
N GLU A 30 -12.42 -9.15 6.84
CA GLU A 30 -13.49 -10.13 6.59
C GLU A 30 -13.60 -10.50 5.11
N ALA A 31 -13.61 -9.52 4.22
CA ALA A 31 -13.74 -9.76 2.79
C ALA A 31 -12.54 -10.55 2.22
N VAL A 32 -11.31 -10.26 2.67
CA VAL A 32 -10.13 -11.04 2.30
C VAL A 32 -10.23 -12.47 2.83
N SER A 33 -10.63 -12.66 4.09
CA SER A 33 -10.82 -14.01 4.66
C SER A 33 -11.91 -14.82 3.94
N GLU A 34 -12.97 -14.18 3.47
CA GLU A 34 -13.98 -14.83 2.63
C GLU A 34 -13.42 -15.25 1.28
N LEU A 35 -12.72 -14.34 0.60
CA LEU A 35 -12.08 -14.63 -0.68
C LEU A 35 -11.07 -15.78 -0.54
N GLU A 36 -10.27 -15.81 0.54
CA GLU A 36 -9.34 -16.89 0.86
C GLU A 36 -10.04 -18.24 1.11
N ARG A 37 -11.14 -18.26 1.88
CA ARG A 37 -11.94 -19.48 2.13
C ARG A 37 -12.50 -20.07 0.84
N ASN A 38 -12.78 -19.23 -0.16
CA ASN A 38 -13.26 -19.65 -1.47
C ASN A 38 -12.11 -20.05 -2.42
N GLY A 39 -10.88 -20.21 -1.92
CA GLY A 39 -9.71 -20.59 -2.72
C GLY A 39 -9.02 -19.41 -3.43
N PHE A 40 -9.38 -18.18 -3.05
CA PHE A 40 -8.87 -16.92 -3.61
C PHE A 40 -9.05 -16.82 -5.14
N PRO A 41 -10.31 -16.80 -5.64
CA PRO A 41 -10.62 -16.77 -7.07
C PRO A 41 -10.39 -15.38 -7.69
N PHE A 42 -9.17 -14.85 -7.57
CA PHE A 42 -8.85 -13.45 -7.90
C PHE A 42 -9.04 -13.08 -9.38
N TRP A 43 -8.84 -14.06 -10.28
CA TRP A 43 -9.02 -13.88 -11.73
C TRP A 43 -10.41 -14.29 -12.23
N SER A 44 -11.40 -14.29 -11.34
CA SER A 44 -12.80 -14.56 -11.66
C SER A 44 -13.65 -13.27 -11.59
N GLU A 45 -14.92 -13.38 -11.94
CA GLU A 45 -15.91 -12.32 -11.72
C GLU A 45 -16.01 -11.91 -10.25
N GLU A 46 -15.96 -12.87 -9.32
CA GLU A 46 -15.94 -12.61 -7.86
C GLU A 46 -14.71 -11.80 -7.45
N GLY A 47 -13.53 -12.12 -8.03
CA GLY A 47 -12.31 -11.35 -7.79
C GLY A 47 -12.39 -9.92 -8.34
N LEU A 48 -13.00 -9.74 -9.52
CA LEU A 48 -13.23 -8.40 -10.09
C LEU A 48 -14.23 -7.60 -9.25
N ASP A 49 -15.30 -8.22 -8.77
CA ASP A 49 -16.27 -7.60 -7.87
C ASP A 49 -15.64 -7.18 -6.54
N PHE A 50 -14.74 -8.02 -6.01
CA PHE A 50 -13.96 -7.69 -4.82
C PHE A 50 -13.12 -6.42 -5.04
N VAL A 51 -12.36 -6.36 -6.15
CA VAL A 51 -11.56 -5.17 -6.50
C VAL A 51 -12.43 -3.95 -6.73
N ALA A 52 -13.56 -4.11 -7.43
CA ALA A 52 -14.49 -3.04 -7.71
C ALA A 52 -15.06 -2.44 -6.41
N ARG A 53 -15.48 -3.30 -5.47
CA ARG A 53 -16.08 -2.89 -4.19
C ARG A 53 -15.08 -2.22 -3.26
N HIS A 54 -13.90 -2.83 -3.07
CA HIS A 54 -12.97 -2.42 -2.02
C HIS A 54 -11.94 -1.38 -2.48
N ILE A 55 -11.77 -1.18 -3.79
CA ILE A 55 -10.79 -0.24 -4.36
C ILE A 55 -11.45 0.78 -5.28
N ILE A 56 -12.07 0.34 -6.38
CA ILE A 56 -12.48 1.24 -7.47
C ILE A 56 -13.68 2.12 -7.09
N ASN A 57 -14.65 1.55 -6.38
CA ASN A 57 -15.89 2.21 -5.97
C ASN A 57 -15.87 2.66 -4.51
N GLU A 58 -14.80 2.37 -3.78
CA GLU A 58 -14.70 2.75 -2.37
C GLU A 58 -14.48 4.28 -2.25
N PRO A 59 -15.40 5.04 -1.62
CA PRO A 59 -15.35 6.49 -1.62
C PRO A 59 -14.05 7.09 -1.08
N TYR A 60 -13.55 6.55 0.03
CA TYR A 60 -12.35 7.10 0.68
C TYR A 60 -11.10 6.97 -0.20
N ILE A 61 -10.91 5.82 -0.85
CA ILE A 61 -9.86 5.61 -1.85
C ILE A 61 -10.04 6.57 -3.02
N ARG A 62 -11.26 6.70 -3.56
CA ARG A 62 -11.51 7.57 -4.71
C ARG A 62 -11.17 9.02 -4.42
N ASP A 63 -11.55 9.52 -3.25
CA ASP A 63 -11.29 10.91 -2.85
C ASP A 63 -9.79 11.14 -2.59
N THR A 64 -9.11 10.14 -2.01
CA THR A 64 -7.65 10.14 -1.85
C THR A 64 -6.94 10.19 -3.20
N LEU A 65 -7.33 9.34 -4.16
CA LEU A 65 -6.73 9.29 -5.49
C LEU A 65 -6.96 10.58 -6.28
N ARG A 66 -8.16 11.17 -6.18
CA ARG A 66 -8.48 12.48 -6.79
C ARG A 66 -7.58 13.58 -6.23
N SER A 67 -7.40 13.60 -4.91
CA SER A 67 -6.56 14.58 -4.23
C SER A 67 -5.07 14.41 -4.57
N TRP A 68 -4.61 13.16 -4.67
CA TRP A 68 -3.23 12.81 -4.99
C TRP A 68 -2.85 13.18 -6.42
N PHE A 69 -3.64 12.73 -7.40
CA PHE A 69 -3.31 12.90 -8.82
C PHE A 69 -3.78 14.23 -9.40
N LYS A 70 -4.86 14.82 -8.88
CA LYS A 70 -5.53 16.03 -9.41
C LYS A 70 -5.99 15.93 -10.87
N GLU A 71 -5.85 14.75 -11.48
CA GLU A 71 -6.14 14.42 -12.86
C GLU A 71 -6.75 13.02 -12.94
N ARG A 72 -7.07 12.56 -14.16
CA ARG A 72 -7.55 11.19 -14.38
C ARG A 72 -6.43 10.19 -14.07
N CYS A 73 -6.73 9.23 -13.20
CA CYS A 73 -5.90 8.06 -12.96
C CYS A 73 -6.52 6.80 -13.58
N VAL A 74 -5.71 5.77 -13.76
CA VAL A 74 -6.13 4.44 -14.23
C VAL A 74 -5.53 3.37 -13.33
N LEU A 75 -6.25 2.25 -13.17
CA LEU A 75 -5.69 1.06 -12.56
C LEU A 75 -4.69 0.42 -13.54
N VAL A 76 -3.43 0.31 -13.14
CA VAL A 76 -2.36 -0.28 -13.98
C VAL A 76 -2.13 -1.75 -13.64
N HIS A 77 -2.09 -2.06 -12.35
CA HIS A 77 -1.88 -3.42 -11.86
C HIS A 77 -2.85 -3.71 -10.73
N CYS A 78 -3.38 -4.92 -10.72
CA CYS A 78 -4.13 -5.50 -9.61
C CYS A 78 -3.58 -6.91 -9.41
N LEU A 79 -2.92 -7.15 -8.29
CA LEU A 79 -2.11 -8.34 -8.08
C LEU A 79 -2.38 -8.92 -6.70
N ARG A 80 -2.36 -10.24 -6.62
CA ARG A 80 -2.22 -10.96 -5.35
C ARG A 80 -0.74 -11.01 -5.00
N TYR A 81 -0.37 -10.39 -3.88
CA TYR A 81 0.98 -10.51 -3.31
C TYR A 81 0.99 -11.52 -2.17
N GLN A 82 2.14 -12.17 -1.99
CA GLN A 82 2.47 -12.94 -0.79
C GLN A 82 3.36 -12.12 0.13
N ALA A 83 3.49 -12.55 1.38
CA ALA A 83 4.47 -11.97 2.29
C ALA A 83 5.90 -12.36 1.89
N TYR A 84 6.85 -11.43 2.05
CA TYR A 84 8.28 -11.67 1.88
C TYR A 84 9.04 -11.30 3.17
N PRO A 85 8.97 -12.14 4.22
CA PRO A 85 9.65 -11.87 5.48
C PRO A 85 11.16 -11.71 5.30
N GLY A 86 11.73 -10.68 5.91
CA GLY A 86 13.18 -10.40 5.85
C GLY A 86 13.66 -9.82 4.52
N VAL A 87 12.75 -9.46 3.61
CA VAL A 87 13.09 -8.80 2.35
C VAL A 87 12.49 -7.39 2.35
N ASP A 88 13.37 -6.40 2.26
CA ASP A 88 12.95 -5.01 2.07
C ASP A 88 12.62 -4.77 0.58
N ILE A 89 11.36 -4.46 0.32
CA ILE A 89 10.82 -4.26 -1.03
C ILE A 89 10.46 -2.80 -1.27
N CYS A 90 10.68 -2.36 -2.49
CA CYS A 90 10.26 -1.05 -2.95
C CYS A 90 9.59 -1.18 -4.31
N PHE A 91 8.38 -0.68 -4.46
CA PHE A 91 7.62 -0.87 -5.70
C PHE A 91 8.01 0.14 -6.80
N ARG A 92 8.73 1.19 -6.40
CA ARG A 92 9.24 2.24 -7.28
C ARG A 92 10.49 2.86 -6.68
N ARG A 93 11.45 3.26 -7.52
CA ARG A 93 12.53 4.13 -7.07
C ARG A 93 11.96 5.40 -6.44
N GLY A 94 12.44 5.74 -5.24
CA GLY A 94 12.13 6.98 -4.55
C GLY A 94 12.98 8.16 -5.06
N GLY A 95 12.96 9.25 -4.30
CA GLY A 95 13.77 10.43 -4.54
C GLY A 95 13.09 11.50 -5.41
N PRO A 96 13.73 12.68 -5.57
CA PRO A 96 13.12 13.85 -6.23
C PRO A 96 12.66 13.60 -7.67
N ARG A 97 13.24 12.60 -8.35
CA ARG A 97 12.92 12.24 -9.74
C ARG A 97 11.75 11.27 -9.88
N ALA A 98 11.33 10.61 -8.79
CA ALA A 98 10.26 9.62 -8.82
C ALA A 98 8.90 10.23 -9.21
N GLY A 99 8.63 11.44 -8.71
CA GLY A 99 7.38 12.17 -8.90
C GLY A 99 6.15 11.44 -8.36
N ARG A 100 4.96 12.05 -8.50
CA ARG A 100 3.68 11.51 -8.03
C ARG A 100 2.92 10.77 -9.14
N ARG A 101 3.55 9.76 -9.72
CA ARG A 101 3.03 9.07 -10.92
C ARG A 101 2.28 7.78 -10.63
N ARG A 102 2.43 7.23 -9.42
CA ARG A 102 1.77 5.99 -9.00
C ARG A 102 1.29 6.13 -7.57
N PHE A 103 0.23 5.40 -7.27
CA PHE A 103 -0.34 5.27 -5.94
C PHE A 103 -0.66 3.79 -5.75
N MET A 104 -0.31 3.25 -4.60
CA MET A 104 -0.53 1.84 -4.29
C MET A 104 -1.50 1.70 -3.14
N ILE A 105 -2.32 0.66 -3.22
CA ILE A 105 -3.31 0.31 -2.20
C ILE A 105 -3.09 -1.16 -1.93
N HIS A 106 -2.78 -1.49 -0.68
CA HIS A 106 -2.75 -2.87 -0.23
C HIS A 106 -4.07 -3.17 0.47
N LEU A 107 -4.60 -4.37 0.28
CA LEU A 107 -5.69 -4.89 1.11
C LEU A 107 -5.08 -6.05 1.90
N LEU A 108 -4.96 -5.88 3.21
CA LEU A 108 -4.23 -6.78 4.08
C LEU A 108 -5.21 -7.68 4.85
N PRO A 109 -4.95 -8.99 4.92
CA PRO A 109 -5.76 -9.91 5.69
C PRO A 109 -5.66 -9.61 7.19
N LYS A 110 -6.55 -10.24 7.96
CA LYS A 110 -6.46 -10.25 9.42
C LYS A 110 -5.09 -10.79 9.85
N GLN A 111 -4.59 -10.24 10.96
CA GLN A 111 -3.30 -10.60 11.57
C GLN A 111 -2.09 -10.34 10.67
N ALA A 112 -2.25 -9.58 9.58
CA ALA A 112 -1.13 -9.17 8.76
C ALA A 112 -0.21 -8.23 9.56
N ARG A 113 1.09 -8.34 9.28
CA ARG A 113 2.11 -7.45 9.83
C ARG A 113 2.95 -6.89 8.70
N ALA A 114 3.07 -5.56 8.65
CA ALA A 114 3.86 -4.87 7.63
C ALA A 114 4.82 -3.87 8.28
N GLY A 115 6.05 -3.82 7.78
CA GLY A 115 7.02 -2.78 8.12
C GLY A 115 7.05 -1.73 7.01
N TYR A 116 6.88 -0.45 7.37
CA TYR A 116 6.98 0.66 6.44
C TYR A 116 8.09 1.60 6.87
N TYR A 117 8.94 2.02 5.94
CA TYR A 117 10.01 2.98 6.22
C TYR A 117 9.52 4.39 5.93
N SER A 118 9.16 5.12 7.00
CA SER A 118 8.64 6.49 6.88
C SER A 118 9.65 7.41 6.20
N GLY A 119 9.20 8.17 5.20
CA GLY A 119 10.04 9.09 4.44
C GLY A 119 10.91 8.43 3.36
N SER A 120 10.93 7.10 3.26
CA SER A 120 11.79 6.38 2.29
C SER A 120 11.53 6.76 0.83
N HIS A 121 10.33 7.20 0.48
CA HIS A 121 9.98 7.71 -0.85
C HIS A 121 10.75 8.98 -1.25
N LEU A 122 11.35 9.69 -0.28
CA LEU A 122 12.16 10.89 -0.52
C LEU A 122 13.63 10.57 -0.85
N HIS A 123 14.06 9.32 -0.69
CA HIS A 123 15.44 8.88 -0.91
C HIS A 123 15.56 8.09 -2.21
N GLU A 124 16.63 8.32 -2.97
CA GLU A 124 16.98 7.50 -4.12
C GLU A 124 17.81 6.30 -3.66
N LEU A 125 17.13 5.27 -3.15
CA LEU A 125 17.77 4.05 -2.65
C LEU A 125 18.30 3.17 -3.80
N PRO A 126 19.48 2.54 -3.64
CA PRO A 126 19.96 1.55 -4.59
C PRO A 126 18.99 0.36 -4.63
N THR A 127 18.54 0.02 -5.83
CA THR A 127 17.48 -0.98 -6.06
C THR A 127 17.92 -2.03 -7.05
N GLU A 128 17.59 -3.29 -6.75
CA GLU A 128 17.71 -4.42 -7.68
C GLU A 128 16.35 -4.75 -8.26
N GLU A 129 16.25 -4.86 -9.58
CA GLU A 129 15.01 -5.28 -10.25
C GLU A 129 14.72 -6.76 -9.98
N THR A 130 13.45 -7.08 -9.81
CA THR A 130 13.00 -8.46 -9.63
C THR A 130 12.03 -8.87 -10.73
N GLU A 131 11.81 -10.17 -10.87
CA GLU A 131 10.74 -10.70 -11.71
C GLU A 131 9.31 -10.38 -11.20
N TYR A 132 9.17 -9.82 -9.99
CA TYR A 132 7.90 -9.65 -9.27
C TYR A 132 7.37 -8.22 -9.23
N LEU A 133 7.49 -7.42 -10.30
CA LEU A 133 6.95 -6.04 -10.40
C LEU A 133 7.29 -5.11 -9.21
N PHE A 134 8.33 -5.45 -8.44
CA PHE A 134 8.93 -4.64 -7.38
C PHE A 134 10.45 -4.72 -7.47
N TYR A 135 11.11 -3.86 -6.71
CA TYR A 135 12.55 -3.83 -6.52
C TYR A 135 12.90 -4.32 -5.12
N LYS A 136 14.07 -4.94 -4.97
CA LYS A 136 14.68 -5.16 -3.67
C LYS A 136 15.56 -3.98 -3.30
N VAL A 137 15.61 -3.67 -2.02
CA VAL A 137 16.53 -2.73 -1.40
C VAL A 137 17.33 -3.49 -0.35
N SER A 138 18.64 -3.21 -0.23
CA SER A 138 19.42 -3.76 0.87
C SER A 138 19.09 -3.04 2.17
N HIS A 139 19.06 -3.79 3.28
CA HIS A 139 18.82 -3.23 4.60
C HIS A 139 19.87 -2.17 4.97
N GLU A 140 21.14 -2.43 4.64
CA GLU A 140 22.25 -1.49 4.85
C GLU A 140 21.98 -0.12 4.21
N ALA A 141 21.46 -0.09 2.98
CA ALA A 141 21.17 1.18 2.31
C ALA A 141 20.01 1.95 2.97
N ILE A 142 19.11 1.27 3.68
CA ILE A 142 18.07 1.90 4.49
C ILE A 142 18.68 2.49 5.76
N GLU A 143 19.52 1.73 6.45
CA GLU A 143 20.21 2.15 7.67
C GLU A 143 21.14 3.34 7.44
N GLU A 144 21.89 3.36 6.33
CA GLU A 144 22.75 4.48 5.94
C GLU A 144 21.99 5.79 5.75
N GLN A 145 20.70 5.73 5.40
CA GLN A 145 19.82 6.90 5.29
C GLN A 145 19.15 7.26 6.64
N GLY A 146 19.41 6.52 7.71
CA GLY A 146 18.80 6.70 9.02
C GLY A 146 17.31 6.36 9.06
N LEU A 147 16.82 5.59 8.09
CA LEU A 147 15.41 5.22 7.99
C LEU A 147 15.08 4.08 8.95
N GLN A 148 13.93 4.18 9.63
CA GLN A 148 13.48 3.17 10.59
C GLN A 148 12.12 2.60 10.19
N ALA A 149 11.98 1.29 10.37
CA ALA A 149 10.71 0.60 10.09
C ALA A 149 9.66 0.94 11.16
N LYS A 150 8.53 1.49 10.72
CA LYS A 150 7.30 1.57 11.48
C LYS A 150 6.49 0.30 11.23
N VAL A 151 6.46 -0.57 12.23
CA VAL A 151 5.71 -1.82 12.18
C VAL A 151 4.25 -1.54 12.48
N VAL A 152 3.36 -2.02 11.60
CA VAL A 152 1.92 -1.98 11.78
C VAL A 152 1.39 -3.40 11.85
N ASN A 153 0.59 -3.68 12.87
CA ASN A 153 -0.15 -4.93 13.01
C ASN A 153 -1.61 -4.65 12.67
N PHE A 154 -2.16 -5.41 11.73
CA PHE A 154 -3.55 -5.31 11.29
C PHE A 154 -4.35 -6.45 11.90
N GLU A 155 -4.71 -6.32 13.17
CA GLU A 155 -5.38 -7.38 13.94
C GLU A 155 -6.65 -7.88 13.23
N HIS A 156 -7.40 -6.96 12.64
CA HIS A 156 -8.65 -7.24 11.94
C HIS A 156 -8.56 -7.02 10.43
N GLY A 157 -7.36 -6.84 9.89
CA GLY A 157 -7.13 -6.49 8.49
C GLY A 157 -7.13 -4.98 8.27
N GLY A 158 -6.74 -4.56 7.06
CA GLY A 158 -6.55 -3.15 6.80
C GLY A 158 -6.19 -2.82 5.37
N ARG A 159 -5.94 -1.52 5.15
CA ARG A 159 -5.59 -0.94 3.86
C ARG A 159 -4.52 0.12 3.97
#